data_AF-A0A2V9V2J8-F1
#
_entry.id   AF-A0A2V9V2J8-F1
#
_cell.length_a   1.000
_cell.length_b   1.000
_cell.length_c   1.000
_cell.angle_alpha   90.00
_cell.angle_beta   90.00
_cell.angle_gamma   90.00
#
_symmetry.space_group_name_H-M   'P 1'
#
loop_
_entity.id
_entity.type
_entity.pdbx_description
1 polymer ?
#
loop_
_entity_poly.entity_id
_entity_poly.type
_entity_poly.pdbx_seq_one_letter_code
_entity_poly.pdbx_strand_id
1 'polypeptide(L)'
;MVKRAAPRRRPRKAKPGTKGLAPADCLLDQPGGVAADTVEAIQKAGGCLIGSYKDPLGGHPVLLSILPIDAVEPTPFQRDLSDAHHKRLADVINKTGRFLDPIIAVVAPERGFWTPNGRHRLEAMRRLGARSIAALVVADREIAWQILALNTEKAHNLKERSSEVIRIYRGLVEEDAKRPESQFAFYLDEAALVTLGVCYERAPRFGGGAYHPILRRLETFTDEPLRTALKDHEKHATMVLELE
;
A
#
# COMPACT_ATOMS: atom_id res chain seq x y z
N MET A 1 -15.00 24.31 22.00
CA MET A 1 -13.68 24.06 22.63
C MET A 1 -13.09 22.82 21.96
N VAL A 2 -12.11 22.98 21.06
CA VAL A 2 -11.57 21.83 20.30
C VAL A 2 -10.83 20.90 21.25
N LYS A 3 -11.31 19.66 21.38
CA LYS A 3 -10.75 18.65 22.28
C LYS A 3 -9.43 18.19 21.68
N ARG A 4 -8.29 18.51 22.31
CA ARG A 4 -6.96 18.13 21.83
C ARG A 4 -6.86 16.61 21.70
N ALA A 5 -6.43 16.11 20.53
CA ALA A 5 -6.14 14.70 20.35
C ALA A 5 -5.06 14.21 21.32
N ALA A 6 -5.27 13.07 21.98
CA ALA A 6 -4.31 12.49 22.91
C ALA A 6 -3.02 12.07 22.16
N PRO A 7 -1.83 12.27 22.75
CA PRO A 7 -0.58 11.83 22.12
C PRO A 7 -0.58 10.31 21.95
N ARG A 8 -0.42 9.83 20.72
CA ARG A 8 -0.31 8.38 20.40
C ARG A 8 0.82 7.76 21.22
N ARG A 9 0.49 6.86 22.15
CA ARG A 9 1.46 6.04 22.88
C ARG A 9 2.11 5.07 21.89
N ARG A 10 3.42 5.16 21.70
CA ARG A 10 4.15 4.17 20.90
C ARG A 10 4.14 2.82 21.61
N PRO A 11 3.85 1.71 20.91
CA PRO A 11 3.93 0.39 21.51
C PRO A 11 5.34 0.14 22.05
N ARG A 12 5.42 -0.50 23.22
CA ARG A 12 6.71 -0.89 23.82
C ARG A 12 7.41 -1.88 22.90
N LYS A 13 8.73 -1.73 22.76
CA LYS A 13 9.58 -2.67 22.02
C LYS A 13 9.41 -4.08 22.59
N ALA A 14 9.02 -5.03 21.74
CA ALA A 14 8.90 -6.43 22.14
C ALA A 14 10.29 -7.03 22.46
N LYS A 15 10.31 -8.05 23.31
CA LYS A 15 11.54 -8.81 23.59
C LYS A 15 11.95 -9.58 22.32
N PRO A 16 13.25 -9.67 21.99
CA PRO A 16 13.69 -10.46 20.83
C PRO A 16 13.25 -11.93 20.94
N GLY A 17 12.80 -12.51 19.83
CA GLY A 17 12.44 -13.93 19.73
C GLY A 17 11.11 -14.33 20.40
N THR A 18 10.23 -13.39 20.74
CA THR A 18 9.00 -13.70 21.50
C THR A 18 7.69 -13.55 20.71
N LYS A 19 7.73 -13.24 19.41
CA LYS A 19 6.54 -13.01 18.59
C LYS A 19 6.67 -13.73 17.26
N GLY A 20 5.57 -14.33 16.81
CA GLY A 20 5.49 -15.05 15.54
C GLY A 20 5.71 -16.55 15.69
N LEU A 21 5.77 -17.21 14.53
CA LEU A 21 5.99 -18.64 14.36
C LEU A 21 7.48 -18.97 14.35
N ALA A 22 7.85 -20.17 14.79
CA ALA A 22 9.18 -20.70 14.53
C ALA A 22 9.30 -21.14 13.05
N PRO A 23 10.52 -21.29 12.50
CA PRO A 23 10.70 -21.65 11.09
C PRO A 23 9.95 -22.92 10.66
N ALA A 24 9.93 -23.98 11.48
CA ALA A 24 9.23 -25.22 11.17
C ALA A 24 7.70 -25.04 11.12
N ASP A 25 7.16 -24.12 11.94
CA ASP A 25 5.73 -23.83 12.01
C ASP A 25 5.24 -23.01 10.80
N CYS A 26 6.17 -22.46 10.02
CA CYS A 26 5.89 -21.71 8.80
C CYS A 26 5.58 -22.60 7.59
N LEU A 27 5.78 -23.91 7.70
CA LEU A 27 5.46 -24.86 6.63
C LEU A 27 3.96 -24.86 6.34
N LEU A 28 3.63 -24.83 5.05
CA LEU A 28 2.27 -24.87 4.53
C LEU A 28 2.23 -25.78 3.31
N ASP A 29 1.98 -27.07 3.55
CA ASP A 29 2.02 -28.09 2.50
C ASP A 29 0.84 -27.99 1.54
N GLN A 30 -0.35 -27.65 2.06
CA GLN A 30 -1.55 -27.48 1.24
C GLN A 30 -2.29 -26.20 1.65
N PRO A 31 -2.38 -25.21 0.72
CA PRO A 31 -3.23 -24.04 0.91
C PRO A 31 -4.69 -24.44 1.04
N GLY A 32 -5.39 -23.92 2.05
CA GLY A 32 -6.83 -24.13 2.26
C GLY A 32 -7.60 -22.81 2.31
N GLY A 33 -8.94 -22.88 2.21
CA GLY A 33 -9.82 -21.71 2.23
C GLY A 33 -9.46 -20.69 1.16
N VAL A 34 -9.40 -19.40 1.54
CA VAL A 34 -9.07 -18.28 0.63
C VAL A 34 -7.75 -18.49 -0.12
N ALA A 35 -6.78 -19.18 0.50
CA ALA A 35 -5.51 -19.47 -0.16
C ALA A 35 -5.67 -20.50 -1.30
N ALA A 36 -6.57 -21.48 -1.17
CA ALA A 36 -6.89 -22.41 -2.25
C ALA A 36 -7.58 -21.70 -3.42
N ASP A 37 -8.53 -20.82 -3.14
CA ASP A 37 -9.20 -19.99 -4.16
C ASP A 37 -8.20 -19.11 -4.92
N THR A 38 -7.20 -18.59 -4.20
CA THR A 38 -6.10 -17.81 -4.79
C THR A 38 -5.22 -18.67 -5.70
N VAL A 39 -4.95 -19.92 -5.34
CA VAL A 39 -4.23 -20.88 -6.21
C VAL A 39 -5.01 -21.15 -7.49
N GLU A 40 -6.33 -21.33 -7.41
CA GLU A 40 -7.17 -21.50 -8.61
C GLU A 40 -7.12 -20.26 -9.50
N ALA A 41 -7.18 -19.05 -8.92
CA ALA A 41 -7.05 -17.80 -9.66
C ALA A 41 -5.69 -17.67 -10.38
N ILE A 42 -4.59 -18.09 -9.73
CA ILE A 42 -3.25 -18.15 -10.32
C ILE A 42 -3.24 -19.06 -11.55
N GLN A 43 -3.79 -20.28 -11.42
CA GLN A 43 -3.83 -21.25 -12.51
C GLN A 43 -4.71 -20.77 -13.68
N LYS A 44 -5.88 -20.21 -13.37
CA LYS A 44 -6.81 -19.67 -14.37
C LYS A 44 -6.22 -18.50 -15.16
N ALA A 45 -5.35 -17.71 -14.53
CA ALA A 45 -4.61 -16.64 -15.20
C ALA A 45 -3.43 -17.15 -16.04
N GLY A 46 -3.13 -18.45 -16.04
CA GLY A 46 -1.98 -19.05 -16.73
C GLY A 46 -0.67 -18.98 -15.94
N GLY A 47 -0.74 -18.68 -14.64
CA GLY A 47 0.40 -18.73 -13.73
C GLY A 47 0.61 -20.10 -13.09
N CYS A 48 1.68 -20.22 -12.31
CA CYS A 48 1.96 -21.43 -11.54
C CYS A 48 2.37 -21.12 -10.09
N LEU A 49 1.91 -21.96 -9.18
CA LEU A 49 2.36 -21.99 -7.79
C LEU A 49 3.71 -22.73 -7.72
N ILE A 50 4.71 -22.10 -7.12
CA ILE A 50 6.04 -22.68 -6.87
C ILE A 50 6.13 -23.23 -5.45
N GLY A 51 5.51 -22.55 -4.49
CA GLY A 51 5.44 -22.99 -3.10
C GLY A 51 4.55 -22.11 -2.25
N SER A 52 4.22 -22.60 -1.06
CA SER A 52 3.40 -21.89 -0.08
C SER A 52 4.02 -21.96 1.30
N TYR A 53 3.84 -20.90 2.08
CA TYR A 53 4.31 -20.83 3.46
C TYR A 53 3.40 -19.91 4.28
N LYS A 54 3.50 -19.98 5.60
CA LYS A 54 2.87 -19.03 6.51
C LYS A 54 3.86 -17.91 6.81
N ASP A 55 3.43 -16.66 6.66
CA ASP A 55 4.19 -15.49 7.10
C ASP A 55 4.65 -15.68 8.56
N PRO A 56 5.95 -15.56 8.87
CA PRO A 56 6.46 -15.87 10.21
C PRO A 56 5.90 -14.98 11.33
N LEU A 57 5.36 -13.79 11.02
CA LEU A 57 4.85 -12.88 12.03
C LEU A 57 3.38 -13.17 12.38
N GLY A 58 2.52 -13.26 11.36
CA GLY A 58 1.07 -13.40 11.52
C GLY A 58 0.52 -14.79 11.23
N GLY A 59 1.31 -15.68 10.64
CA GLY A 59 0.86 -17.01 10.22
C GLY A 59 -0.02 -17.01 8.97
N HIS A 60 -0.16 -15.87 8.30
CA HIS A 60 -1.00 -15.73 7.10
C HIS A 60 -0.39 -16.47 5.91
N PRO A 61 -1.19 -17.16 5.09
CA PRO A 61 -0.68 -17.87 3.93
C PRO A 61 -0.12 -16.91 2.87
N VAL A 62 1.06 -17.24 2.35
CA VAL A 62 1.73 -16.56 1.23
C VAL A 62 2.08 -17.58 0.17
N LEU A 63 1.79 -17.24 -1.09
CA LEU A 63 1.95 -18.12 -2.24
C LEU A 63 3.06 -17.59 -3.16
N LEU A 64 4.22 -18.24 -3.17
CA LEU A 64 5.28 -17.94 -4.14
C LEU A 64 4.87 -18.49 -5.50
N SER A 65 4.72 -17.60 -6.49
CA SER A 65 4.15 -17.92 -7.79
C SER A 65 4.91 -17.26 -8.93
N ILE A 66 4.80 -17.83 -10.13
CA ILE A 66 5.20 -17.19 -11.38
C ILE A 66 3.93 -16.83 -12.14
N LEU A 67 3.75 -15.55 -12.44
CA LEU A 67 2.57 -15.02 -13.12
C LEU A 67 2.93 -14.55 -14.53
N PRO A 68 2.06 -14.72 -15.55
CA PRO A 68 2.21 -14.03 -16.82
C PRO A 68 2.27 -12.53 -16.59
N ILE A 69 3.22 -11.83 -17.23
CA ILE A 69 3.47 -10.42 -16.90
C ILE A 69 2.26 -9.53 -17.23
N ASP A 70 1.50 -9.89 -18.25
CA ASP A 70 0.31 -9.18 -18.72
C ASP A 70 -0.93 -9.46 -17.85
N ALA A 71 -0.83 -10.40 -16.90
CA ALA A 71 -1.88 -10.66 -15.92
C ALA A 71 -1.72 -9.79 -14.65
N VAL A 72 -0.66 -8.98 -14.56
CA VAL A 72 -0.35 -8.17 -13.38
C VAL A 72 -0.36 -6.70 -13.73
N GLU A 73 -1.19 -5.92 -13.04
CA GLU A 73 -1.25 -4.47 -13.15
C GLU A 73 -0.84 -3.78 -11.84
N PRO A 74 -0.35 -2.53 -11.88
CA PRO A 74 -0.16 -1.75 -10.66
C PRO A 74 -1.51 -1.48 -9.98
N THR A 75 -1.53 -1.34 -8.66
CA THR A 75 -2.75 -0.87 -7.99
C THR A 75 -3.07 0.58 -8.43
N PRO A 76 -4.36 0.95 -8.58
CA PRO A 76 -4.76 2.29 -9.04
C PRO A 76 -4.22 3.46 -8.20
N PHE A 77 -3.87 3.19 -6.94
CA PHE A 77 -3.48 4.15 -5.92
C PHE A 77 -1.97 4.19 -5.65
N GLN A 78 -1.16 3.55 -6.49
CA GLN A 78 0.29 3.53 -6.32
C GLN A 78 0.97 4.87 -6.66
N ARG A 79 2.14 5.08 -6.04
CA ARG A 79 3.02 6.22 -6.32
C ARG A 79 3.34 6.36 -7.79
N ASP A 80 3.58 7.60 -8.22
CA ASP A 80 4.04 7.89 -9.58
C ASP A 80 5.31 7.11 -9.90
N LEU A 81 5.34 6.53 -11.11
CA LEU A 81 6.52 5.84 -11.61
C LEU A 81 7.65 6.86 -11.81
N SER A 82 8.82 6.62 -11.21
CA SER A 82 10.01 7.36 -11.59
C SER A 82 10.60 6.73 -12.84
N ASP A 83 10.53 7.45 -13.96
CA ASP A 83 11.10 7.00 -15.22
C ASP A 83 12.57 6.61 -15.04
N ALA A 84 13.40 7.49 -14.49
CA ALA A 84 14.83 7.22 -14.28
C ALA A 84 15.09 5.97 -13.43
N HIS A 85 14.26 5.70 -12.42
CA HIS A 85 14.46 4.58 -11.50
C HIS A 85 14.21 3.23 -12.19
N HIS A 86 13.10 3.08 -12.93
CA HIS A 86 12.81 1.80 -13.57
C HIS A 86 13.79 1.48 -14.71
N LYS A 87 14.29 2.47 -15.48
CA LYS A 87 15.30 2.22 -16.53
C LYS A 87 16.58 1.66 -15.91
N ARG A 88 17.06 2.30 -14.84
CA ARG A 88 18.27 1.84 -14.14
C ARG A 88 18.10 0.44 -13.57
N LEU A 89 16.93 0.14 -13.01
CA LEU A 89 16.62 -1.20 -12.51
C LEU A 89 16.64 -2.24 -13.64
N ALA A 90 16.01 -1.94 -14.79
CA ALA A 90 16.04 -2.80 -15.97
C ALA A 90 17.48 -3.06 -16.45
N ASP A 91 18.33 -2.03 -16.51
CA ASP A 91 19.72 -2.17 -16.94
C ASP A 91 20.51 -3.11 -16.00
N VAL A 92 20.30 -2.99 -14.68
CA VAL A 92 20.95 -3.86 -13.68
C VAL A 92 20.46 -5.31 -13.79
N ILE A 93 19.14 -5.51 -13.91
CA ILE A 93 18.56 -6.85 -14.09
C ILE A 93 19.11 -7.48 -15.38
N ASN A 94 19.16 -6.74 -16.47
CA ASN A 94 19.68 -7.22 -17.76
C ASN A 94 21.16 -7.60 -17.65
N LYS A 95 21.97 -6.73 -17.06
CA LYS A 95 23.42 -6.97 -16.88
C LYS A 95 23.71 -8.18 -15.99
N THR A 96 22.90 -8.40 -14.96
CA THR A 96 23.08 -9.50 -14.02
C THR A 96 22.37 -10.79 -14.43
N GLY A 97 21.40 -10.71 -15.33
CA GLY A 97 20.53 -11.81 -15.73
C GLY A 97 19.63 -12.31 -14.59
N ARG A 98 19.35 -11.48 -13.58
CA ARG A 98 18.71 -11.90 -12.33
C ARG A 98 17.71 -10.88 -11.81
N PHE A 99 16.51 -11.35 -11.45
CA PHE A 99 15.45 -10.53 -10.84
C PHE A 99 15.47 -10.60 -9.29
N LEU A 100 15.57 -11.80 -8.72
CA LEU A 100 15.74 -12.15 -7.29
C LEU A 100 14.69 -11.67 -6.28
N ASP A 101 13.97 -10.59 -6.55
CA ASP A 101 13.07 -9.94 -5.60
C ASP A 101 11.62 -9.95 -6.12
N PRO A 102 10.82 -10.99 -5.77
CA PRO A 102 9.44 -11.13 -6.23
C PRO A 102 8.57 -9.93 -5.85
N ILE A 103 7.70 -9.50 -6.75
CA ILE A 103 6.70 -8.46 -6.43
C ILE A 103 5.68 -9.00 -5.43
N ILE A 104 5.02 -8.13 -4.68
CA ILE A 104 3.81 -8.51 -3.94
C ILE A 104 2.62 -8.39 -4.88
N ALA A 105 1.75 -9.39 -4.87
CA ALA A 105 0.54 -9.41 -5.68
C ALA A 105 -0.69 -9.81 -4.84
N VAL A 106 -1.86 -9.31 -5.24
CA VAL A 106 -3.18 -9.69 -4.73
C VAL A 106 -4.10 -9.96 -5.91
N VAL A 107 -5.13 -10.77 -5.72
CA VAL A 107 -6.16 -10.98 -6.76
C VAL A 107 -6.90 -9.66 -7.01
N ALA A 108 -6.96 -9.23 -8.26
CA ALA A 108 -7.67 -8.02 -8.65
C ALA A 108 -9.20 -8.27 -8.61
N PRO A 109 -10.05 -7.24 -8.33
CA PRO A 109 -11.50 -7.39 -8.26
C PRO A 109 -12.15 -7.93 -9.53
N GLU A 110 -11.61 -7.57 -10.70
CA GLU A 110 -12.16 -7.97 -11.99
C GLU A 110 -11.41 -9.16 -12.59
N ARG A 111 -10.12 -8.96 -12.91
CA ARG A 111 -9.30 -9.97 -13.59
C ARG A 111 -7.83 -9.81 -13.26
N GLY A 112 -7.15 -10.94 -13.12
CA GLY A 112 -5.70 -10.98 -12.95
C GLY A 112 -5.29 -10.55 -11.54
N PHE A 113 -4.19 -9.82 -11.46
CA PHE A 113 -3.55 -9.46 -10.21
C PHE A 113 -3.22 -7.99 -10.17
N TRP A 114 -3.27 -7.42 -8.97
CA TRP A 114 -2.68 -6.13 -8.69
C TRP A 114 -1.41 -6.28 -7.90
N THR A 115 -0.39 -5.49 -8.22
CA THR A 115 0.81 -5.37 -7.40
C THR A 115 0.74 -4.14 -6.52
N PRO A 116 0.46 -4.25 -5.20
CA PRO A 116 0.54 -3.12 -4.27
C PRO A 116 1.98 -2.73 -3.91
N ASN A 117 2.95 -3.63 -4.13
CA ASN A 117 4.38 -3.34 -4.02
C ASN A 117 5.15 -4.09 -5.11
N GLY A 118 5.80 -3.34 -6.00
CA GLY A 118 6.53 -3.91 -7.11
C GLY A 118 6.47 -3.14 -8.41
N ARG A 119 5.77 -1.99 -8.48
CA ARG A 119 5.58 -1.24 -9.74
C ARG A 119 6.87 -1.01 -10.53
N HIS A 120 7.94 -0.52 -9.90
CA HIS A 120 9.22 -0.30 -10.59
C HIS A 120 9.83 -1.60 -11.13
N ARG A 121 9.68 -2.70 -10.39
CA ARG A 121 10.14 -4.04 -10.77
C ARG A 121 9.31 -4.62 -11.93
N LEU A 122 7.99 -4.47 -11.87
CA LEU A 122 7.06 -4.84 -12.95
C LEU A 122 7.41 -4.10 -14.24
N GLU A 123 7.53 -2.77 -14.19
CA GLU A 123 7.85 -1.95 -15.37
C GLU A 123 9.27 -2.20 -15.90
N ALA A 124 10.24 -2.45 -15.01
CA ALA A 124 11.57 -2.88 -15.43
C ALA A 124 11.53 -4.21 -16.20
N MET A 125 10.78 -5.20 -15.70
CA MET A 125 10.63 -6.50 -16.35
C MET A 125 9.85 -6.40 -17.68
N ARG A 126 8.80 -5.57 -17.75
CA ARG A 126 8.07 -5.26 -18.99
C ARG A 126 9.00 -4.65 -20.04
N ARG A 127 9.82 -3.67 -19.64
CA ARG A 127 10.83 -3.05 -20.51
C ARG A 127 11.86 -4.05 -21.04
N LEU A 128 12.19 -5.09 -20.28
CA LEU A 128 13.09 -6.17 -20.72
C LEU A 128 12.39 -7.24 -21.58
N GLY A 129 11.09 -7.12 -21.83
CA GLY A 129 10.32 -8.09 -22.61
C GLY A 129 10.14 -9.43 -21.89
N ALA A 130 10.15 -9.43 -20.55
CA ALA A 130 9.93 -10.65 -19.77
C ALA A 130 8.52 -11.20 -20.01
N ARG A 131 8.38 -12.52 -20.19
CA ARG A 131 7.06 -13.18 -20.38
C ARG A 131 6.32 -13.38 -19.06
N SER A 132 7.05 -13.45 -17.96
CA SER A 132 6.52 -13.76 -16.64
C SER A 132 7.31 -13.05 -15.55
N ILE A 133 6.71 -12.97 -14.36
CA ILE A 133 7.29 -12.31 -13.18
C ILE A 133 7.06 -13.17 -11.94
N ALA A 134 8.08 -13.24 -11.08
CA ALA A 134 7.95 -13.89 -9.78
C ALA A 134 7.18 -12.99 -8.82
N ALA A 135 6.22 -13.55 -8.10
CA ALA A 135 5.38 -12.83 -7.16
C ALA A 135 5.15 -13.61 -5.85
N LEU A 136 5.05 -12.89 -4.75
CA LEU A 136 4.43 -13.35 -3.51
C LEU A 136 2.97 -12.92 -3.54
N VAL A 137 2.09 -13.89 -3.82
CA VAL A 137 0.64 -13.65 -3.87
C VAL A 137 0.07 -13.83 -2.47
N VAL A 138 -0.56 -12.79 -1.95
CA VAL A 138 -1.22 -12.80 -0.64
C VAL A 138 -2.70 -13.08 -0.85
N ALA A 139 -3.25 -14.01 -0.06
CA ALA A 139 -4.64 -14.45 -0.20
C ALA A 139 -5.66 -13.38 0.22
N ASP A 140 -5.30 -12.55 1.20
CA ASP A 140 -6.17 -11.50 1.70
C ASP A 140 -6.07 -10.23 0.84
N ARG A 141 -7.14 -9.90 0.12
CA ARG A 141 -7.18 -8.71 -0.75
C ARG A 141 -7.19 -7.41 0.07
N GLU A 142 -7.75 -7.40 1.27
CA GLU A 142 -7.87 -6.18 2.09
C GLU A 142 -6.50 -5.63 2.50
N ILE A 143 -5.47 -6.49 2.47
CA ILE A 143 -4.10 -6.12 2.80
C ILE A 143 -3.41 -5.32 1.68
N ALA A 144 -4.00 -5.20 0.49
CA ALA A 144 -3.41 -4.43 -0.62
C ALA A 144 -3.05 -3.00 -0.20
N TRP A 145 -3.93 -2.37 0.58
CA TRP A 145 -3.72 -1.04 1.17
C TRP A 145 -2.65 -1.03 2.25
N GLN A 146 -2.58 -2.08 3.07
CA GLN A 146 -1.60 -2.24 4.14
C GLN A 146 -0.18 -2.43 3.59
N ILE A 147 -0.04 -3.18 2.50
CA ILE A 147 1.24 -3.44 1.86
C ILE A 147 1.91 -2.14 1.38
N LEU A 148 1.12 -1.16 0.94
CA LEU A 148 1.66 0.15 0.59
C LEU A 148 2.28 0.85 1.82
N ALA A 149 1.62 0.76 2.98
CA ALA A 149 2.13 1.30 4.25
C ALA A 149 3.37 0.57 4.78
N LEU A 150 3.62 -0.67 4.36
CA LEU A 150 4.82 -1.44 4.74
C LEU A 150 6.11 -0.93 4.07
N ASN A 151 6.02 -0.11 3.01
CA ASN A 151 7.17 0.51 2.33
C ASN A 151 7.79 1.65 3.16
N THR A 152 8.32 1.32 4.33
CA THR A 152 8.90 2.25 5.31
C THR A 152 10.40 2.51 5.12
N GLU A 153 11.04 1.91 4.11
CA GLU A 153 12.49 1.97 3.89
C GLU A 153 13.01 3.37 3.53
N LYS A 154 12.19 4.21 2.91
CA LYS A 154 12.48 5.63 2.72
C LYS A 154 11.43 6.43 3.47
N ALA A 155 11.84 7.14 4.53
CA ALA A 155 10.95 8.10 5.17
C ALA A 155 10.55 9.15 4.14
N HIS A 156 9.29 9.12 3.72
CA HIS A 156 8.75 10.15 2.83
C HIS A 156 8.87 11.50 3.50
N ASN A 157 9.28 12.50 2.73
CA ASN A 157 9.07 13.87 3.17
C ASN A 157 7.55 14.11 3.31
N LEU A 158 7.17 15.11 4.10
CA LEU A 158 5.78 15.38 4.42
C LEU A 158 4.89 15.48 3.16
N LYS A 159 5.39 16.13 2.11
CA LYS A 159 4.69 16.29 0.84
C LYS A 159 4.38 14.96 0.17
N GLU A 160 5.39 14.10 0.00
CA GLU A 160 5.22 12.77 -0.60
C GLU A 160 4.23 11.93 0.19
N ARG A 161 4.34 11.94 1.53
CA ARG A 161 3.44 11.17 2.42
C ARG A 161 2.01 11.69 2.35
N SER A 162 1.79 12.98 2.43
CA SER A 162 0.46 13.59 2.30
C SER A 162 -0.16 13.34 0.93
N SER A 163 0.63 13.41 -0.14
CA SER A 163 0.17 13.14 -1.51
C SER A 163 -0.22 11.68 -1.71
N GLU A 164 0.49 10.74 -1.08
CA GLU A 164 0.13 9.33 -1.08
C GLU A 164 -1.16 9.07 -0.29
N VAL A 165 -1.28 9.66 0.91
CA VAL A 165 -2.47 9.51 1.76
C VAL A 165 -3.74 9.99 1.07
N ILE A 166 -3.73 11.16 0.40
CA ILE A 166 -4.94 11.66 -0.29
C ILE A 166 -5.31 10.79 -1.51
N ARG A 167 -4.32 10.24 -2.24
CA ARG A 167 -4.59 9.30 -3.34
C ARG A 167 -5.25 8.02 -2.84
N ILE A 168 -4.75 7.46 -1.74
CA ILE A 168 -5.37 6.30 -1.07
C ILE A 168 -6.81 6.66 -0.67
N TYR A 169 -7.00 7.81 -0.01
CA TYR A 169 -8.31 8.27 0.44
C TYR A 169 -9.32 8.36 -0.71
N ARG A 170 -8.95 8.98 -1.83
CA ARG A 170 -9.82 9.10 -3.01
C ARG A 170 -10.15 7.73 -3.61
N GLY A 171 -9.19 6.81 -3.66
CA GLY A 171 -9.43 5.42 -4.08
C GLY A 171 -10.43 4.70 -3.16
N LEU A 172 -10.34 4.90 -1.85
CA LEU A 172 -11.32 4.35 -0.89
C LEU A 172 -12.73 4.92 -1.10
N VAL A 173 -12.84 6.21 -1.44
CA VAL A 173 -14.13 6.85 -1.78
C VAL A 173 -14.72 6.28 -3.07
N GLU A 174 -13.88 5.99 -4.06
CA GLU A 174 -14.29 5.35 -5.32
C GLU A 174 -14.75 3.90 -5.09
N GLU A 175 -14.08 3.15 -4.22
CA GLU A 175 -14.42 1.77 -3.87
C GLU A 175 -15.73 1.69 -3.06
N ASP A 176 -15.81 2.37 -1.91
CA ASP A 176 -17.03 2.46 -1.11
C ASP A 176 -17.05 3.71 -0.21
N ALA A 177 -17.62 4.78 -0.76
CA ALA A 177 -17.81 6.07 -0.10
C ALA A 177 -18.61 6.06 1.22
N LYS A 178 -19.36 4.99 1.54
CA LYS A 178 -20.25 4.94 2.70
C LYS A 178 -19.57 4.44 3.97
N ARG A 179 -18.38 3.83 3.85
CA ARG A 179 -17.65 3.29 5.00
C ARG A 179 -17.19 4.42 5.93
N PRO A 180 -17.21 4.20 7.27
CA PRO A 180 -16.70 5.18 8.22
C PRO A 180 -15.21 5.46 7.99
N GLU A 181 -14.83 6.74 8.00
CA GLU A 181 -13.44 7.16 7.83
C GLU A 181 -12.52 6.55 8.92
N SER A 182 -13.00 6.47 10.16
CA SER A 182 -12.29 5.90 11.30
C SER A 182 -11.82 4.46 11.09
N GLN A 183 -12.52 3.69 10.24
CA GLN A 183 -12.13 2.32 9.87
C GLN A 183 -10.78 2.29 9.15
N PHE A 184 -10.39 3.40 8.52
CA PHE A 184 -9.16 3.52 7.74
C PHE A 184 -8.06 4.31 8.46
N ALA A 185 -8.26 4.67 9.73
CA ALA A 185 -7.34 5.48 10.52
C ALA A 185 -5.93 4.88 10.64
N PHE A 186 -5.83 3.54 10.61
CA PHE A 186 -4.55 2.84 10.58
C PHE A 186 -3.83 3.04 9.24
N TYR A 187 -4.57 3.04 8.12
CA TYR A 187 -4.00 3.12 6.77
C TYR A 187 -3.61 4.55 6.37
N LEU A 188 -4.43 5.52 6.76
CA LEU A 188 -4.21 6.95 6.46
C LEU A 188 -3.25 7.63 7.45
N ASP A 189 -2.91 6.91 8.52
CA ASP A 189 -2.01 7.29 9.62
C ASP A 189 -2.49 8.50 10.46
N GLU A 190 -2.54 9.70 9.87
CA GLU A 190 -2.96 10.95 10.52
C GLU A 190 -3.96 11.70 9.64
N ALA A 191 -5.10 12.13 10.22
CA ALA A 191 -6.12 12.91 9.51
C ALA A 191 -5.54 14.18 8.84
N ALA A 192 -4.57 14.82 9.51
CA ALA A 192 -3.85 15.97 8.97
C ALA A 192 -3.14 15.70 7.64
N LEU A 193 -2.73 14.46 7.35
CA LEU A 193 -2.08 14.13 6.09
C LEU A 193 -3.07 14.15 4.92
N VAL A 194 -4.35 13.87 5.17
CA VAL A 194 -5.43 13.97 4.17
C VAL A 194 -5.62 15.44 3.77
N THR A 195 -5.81 16.33 4.76
CA THR A 195 -5.96 17.78 4.54
C THR A 195 -4.74 18.36 3.81
N LEU A 196 -3.53 18.04 4.28
CA LEU A 196 -2.30 18.48 3.62
C LEU A 196 -2.17 17.91 2.20
N GLY A 197 -2.63 16.68 1.96
CA GLY A 197 -2.64 16.07 0.64
C GLY A 197 -3.51 16.87 -0.33
N VAL A 198 -4.71 17.29 0.10
CA VAL A 198 -5.56 18.21 -0.67
C VAL A 198 -4.85 19.55 -0.92
N CYS A 199 -4.14 20.11 0.06
CA CYS A 199 -3.35 21.32 -0.16
C CYS A 199 -2.29 21.12 -1.25
N TYR A 200 -1.56 20.00 -1.24
CA TYR A 200 -0.53 19.72 -2.24
C TYR A 200 -1.09 19.42 -3.64
N GLU A 201 -2.29 18.82 -3.74
CA GLU A 201 -3.01 18.66 -5.03
C GLU A 201 -3.33 20.02 -5.65
N ARG A 202 -3.77 21.00 -4.84
CA ARG A 202 -4.14 22.34 -5.29
C ARG A 202 -2.94 23.26 -5.50
N ALA A 203 -1.93 23.15 -4.63
CA ALA A 203 -0.73 23.99 -4.60
C ALA A 203 0.53 23.12 -4.38
N PRO A 204 1.19 22.67 -5.46
CA PRO A 204 2.34 21.75 -5.34
C PRO A 204 3.55 22.30 -4.57
N ARG A 205 3.67 23.63 -4.39
CA ARG A 205 4.76 24.29 -3.65
C ARG A 205 4.38 24.71 -2.23
N PHE A 206 3.21 24.28 -1.75
CA PHE A 206 2.67 24.62 -0.44
C PHE A 206 3.64 24.32 0.72
N GLY A 207 3.74 25.24 1.68
CA GLY A 207 4.62 25.17 2.85
C GLY A 207 4.09 24.29 3.99
N GLY A 208 3.58 23.09 3.70
CA GLY A 208 2.79 22.30 4.66
C GLY A 208 3.46 21.93 5.99
N GLY A 209 4.79 21.99 6.06
CA GLY A 209 5.54 21.79 7.31
C GLY A 209 5.20 22.80 8.41
N ALA A 210 4.83 24.04 8.05
CA ALA A 210 4.44 25.07 9.01
C ALA A 210 3.11 24.76 9.70
N TYR A 211 2.18 24.12 8.99
CA TYR A 211 0.81 23.88 9.45
C TYR A 211 0.59 22.46 10.00
N HIS A 212 1.43 21.48 9.62
CA HIS A 212 1.29 20.10 10.09
C HIS A 212 1.18 19.96 11.63
N PRO A 213 1.99 20.66 12.46
CA PRO A 213 1.90 20.54 13.92
C PRO A 213 0.57 20.99 14.53
N ILE A 214 -0.11 21.96 13.94
CA ILE A 214 -1.41 22.43 14.42
C ILE A 214 -2.53 21.53 13.90
N LEU A 215 -2.51 21.15 12.61
CA LEU A 215 -3.50 20.27 12.01
C LEU A 215 -3.57 18.91 12.73
N ARG A 216 -2.42 18.28 13.01
CA ARG A 216 -2.38 17.00 13.75
C ARG A 216 -2.96 17.03 15.17
N ARG A 217 -3.17 18.23 15.74
CA ARG A 217 -3.77 18.42 17.07
C ARG A 217 -5.26 18.69 17.01
N LEU A 218 -5.73 19.24 15.89
CA LEU A 218 -7.10 19.66 15.68
C LEU A 218 -7.91 18.61 14.91
N GLU A 219 -7.26 17.81 14.07
CA GLU A 219 -7.92 16.85 13.21
C GLU A 219 -7.77 15.42 13.72
N THR A 220 -8.87 14.68 13.63
CA THR A 220 -8.98 13.25 13.94
C THR A 220 -9.91 12.61 12.93
N PHE A 221 -9.68 11.35 12.60
CA PHE A 221 -10.62 10.59 11.78
C PHE A 221 -11.97 10.45 12.49
N THR A 222 -13.04 10.50 11.70
CA THR A 222 -14.43 10.54 12.17
C THR A 222 -15.17 9.24 11.86
N ASP A 223 -16.29 8.97 12.53
CA ASP A 223 -17.18 7.84 12.19
C ASP A 223 -18.14 8.18 11.03
N GLU A 224 -17.99 9.36 10.42
CA GLU A 224 -18.75 9.78 9.25
C GLU A 224 -18.31 9.00 7.99
N PRO A 225 -19.19 8.86 6.99
CA PRO A 225 -18.82 8.29 5.70
C PRO A 225 -17.63 9.01 5.06
N LEU A 226 -16.71 8.25 4.44
CA LEU A 226 -15.53 8.80 3.74
C LEU A 226 -15.85 10.00 2.84
N ARG A 227 -16.98 9.96 2.11
CA ARG A 227 -17.39 11.07 1.23
C ARG A 227 -17.73 12.35 2.00
N THR A 228 -18.30 12.24 3.20
CA THR A 228 -18.63 13.39 4.04
C THR A 228 -17.36 13.93 4.68
N ALA A 229 -16.55 13.08 5.29
CA ALA A 229 -15.32 13.47 5.93
C ALA A 229 -14.29 14.08 4.94
N LEU A 230 -14.24 13.61 3.69
CA LEU A 230 -13.43 14.23 2.65
C LEU A 230 -13.79 15.69 2.39
N LYS A 231 -15.08 16.05 2.44
CA LYS A 231 -15.52 17.44 2.25
C LYS A 231 -15.03 18.34 3.38
N ASP A 232 -14.98 17.82 4.61
CA ASP A 232 -14.45 18.55 5.76
C ASP A 232 -12.94 18.75 5.62
N HIS A 233 -12.20 17.72 5.20
CA HIS A 233 -10.79 17.83 4.83
C HIS A 233 -10.56 18.86 3.71
N GLU A 234 -11.38 18.86 2.67
CA GLU A 234 -11.29 19.83 1.56
C GLU A 234 -11.59 21.27 2.00
N LYS A 235 -12.52 21.44 2.96
CA LYS A 235 -12.83 22.74 3.57
C LYS A 235 -11.68 23.24 4.43
N HIS A 236 -11.11 22.39 5.29
CA HIS A 236 -9.95 22.75 6.08
C HIS A 236 -8.74 23.06 5.20
N ALA A 237 -8.54 22.32 4.11
CA ALA A 237 -7.49 22.61 3.14
C ALA A 237 -7.64 24.00 2.53
N THR A 238 -8.88 24.41 2.18
CA THR A 238 -9.15 25.79 1.74
C THR A 238 -8.76 26.81 2.81
N MET A 239 -9.19 26.62 4.06
CA MET A 239 -8.85 27.52 5.16
C MET A 239 -7.34 27.63 5.40
N VAL A 240 -6.60 26.52 5.26
CA VAL A 240 -5.14 26.49 5.44
C VAL A 240 -4.44 27.21 4.30
N LEU A 241 -4.89 27.03 3.05
CA LEU A 241 -4.34 27.71 1.88
C LEU A 241 -4.57 29.23 1.92
N GLU A 242 -5.65 29.69 2.56
CA GLU A 242 -5.91 31.13 2.79
C GLU A 242 -4.98 31.77 3.83
N LEU A 243 -4.17 30.98 4.55
CA LEU A 243 -3.19 31.47 5.53
C LEU A 243 -1.77 31.63 4.96
N GLU A 244 -1.54 31.27 3.70
CA GLU A 244 -0.28 31.58 2.98
C GLU A 244 -0.27 33.03 2.48
#